data_AF-A0A7W0X072-F1
#
_entry.id   AF-A0A7W0X072-F1
#
_cell.length_a   1.000
_cell.length_b   1.000
_cell.length_c   1.000
_cell.angle_alpha   90.00
_cell.angle_beta   90.00
_cell.angle_gamma   90.00
#
_symmetry.space_group_name_H-M   'P 1'
#
loop_
_entity.id
_entity.type
_entity.pdbx_description
1 polymer ?
#
loop_
_entity_poly.entity_id
_entity_poly.type
_entity_poly.pdbx_seq_one_letter_code
_entity_poly.pdbx_strand_id
1 'polypeptide(L)'
;MNRMFWLCAVWACGSSPKREVVPDMTEPAWADEYAKRAEAGCGCADATCLEAAHTELAAIMTKHGGFDDAPQGVHVAHGKFDTCWRDGTRDIGRDFERLAQTICSCTKSECLRLAQIEQASLVNGKYRDNLDAELAASPVATAAVVRANACLAKVMMPAALAVEVFTTSTHAMCACKDMACAASVMKQREAALSKWIDMDPSVDRTSIANLASRWCDCMERVAVAEIKGMSPVPTFTSVSVDLNCR
;
A
#
# COMPACT_ATOMS: atom_id res chain seq x y z
N MET A 1 56.80 1.73 -6.26
CA MET A 1 56.14 2.74 -5.41
C MET A 1 54.75 2.24 -5.07
N ASN A 2 54.44 2.24 -3.77
CA ASN A 2 53.29 1.62 -3.11
C ASN A 2 51.94 2.28 -3.42
N ARG A 3 50.88 1.45 -3.40
CA ARG A 3 49.65 1.59 -2.58
C ARG A 3 48.79 0.34 -2.82
N MET A 4 48.97 -0.72 -2.03
CA MET A 4 48.33 -0.98 -0.73
C MET A 4 46.82 -1.26 -0.88
N PHE A 5 46.50 -2.51 -1.23
CA PHE A 5 45.15 -3.08 -1.11
C PHE A 5 44.95 -3.51 0.34
N TRP A 6 43.95 -2.96 1.01
CA TRP A 6 43.48 -3.45 2.29
C TRP A 6 42.61 -4.68 2.07
N LEU A 7 43.16 -5.86 2.33
CA LEU A 7 42.40 -7.07 2.61
C LEU A 7 41.78 -6.93 4.01
N CYS A 8 40.47 -6.70 4.09
CA CYS A 8 39.72 -7.07 5.28
C CYS A 8 39.33 -8.55 5.13
N ALA A 9 40.17 -9.40 5.72
CA ALA A 9 39.88 -10.80 5.94
C ALA A 9 38.65 -10.93 6.86
N VAL A 10 37.51 -11.33 6.29
CA VAL A 10 36.39 -11.84 7.09
C VAL A 10 36.79 -13.24 7.54
N TRP A 11 37.10 -13.35 8.83
CA TRP A 11 37.22 -14.62 9.54
C TRP A 11 35.92 -15.41 9.36
N ALA A 12 35.97 -16.44 8.52
CA ALA A 12 34.99 -17.51 8.53
C ALA A 12 35.21 -18.34 9.79
N CYS A 13 34.55 -17.94 10.89
CA CYS A 13 34.27 -18.87 11.98
C CYS A 13 33.35 -19.95 11.40
N GLY A 14 33.88 -21.16 11.26
CA GLY A 14 33.17 -22.31 10.72
C GLY A 14 31.92 -22.60 11.52
N SER A 15 30.76 -22.34 10.91
CA SER A 15 29.56 -23.11 11.18
C SER A 15 29.52 -24.21 10.15
N SER A 16 29.55 -25.47 10.59
CA SER A 16 29.09 -26.63 9.83
C SER A 16 27.85 -26.26 9.01
N PRO A 17 27.65 -26.83 7.80
CA PRO A 17 26.42 -26.59 7.05
C PRO A 17 25.27 -26.87 8.01
N LYS A 18 24.44 -25.85 8.26
CA LYS A 18 23.21 -26.03 9.03
C LYS A 18 22.54 -27.22 8.37
N ARG A 19 22.48 -28.35 9.07
CA ARG A 19 21.65 -29.48 8.69
C ARG A 19 20.32 -28.83 8.35
N GLU A 20 19.86 -28.93 7.11
CA GLU A 20 18.46 -28.64 6.81
C GLU A 20 17.68 -29.60 7.70
N VAL A 21 17.31 -29.13 8.88
CA VAL A 21 16.19 -29.66 9.60
C VAL A 21 15.05 -29.30 8.67
N VAL A 22 14.73 -30.22 7.76
CA VAL A 22 13.39 -30.25 7.17
C VAL A 22 12.49 -30.27 8.40
N PRO A 23 11.78 -29.18 8.72
CA PRO A 23 10.87 -29.20 9.84
C PRO A 23 9.94 -30.38 9.59
N ASP A 24 9.73 -31.21 10.61
CA ASP A 24 8.62 -32.13 10.58
C ASP A 24 7.37 -31.28 10.27
N MET A 25 6.89 -31.36 9.03
CA MET A 25 5.79 -30.52 8.52
C MET A 25 4.44 -30.96 9.10
N THR A 26 4.46 -31.90 10.04
CA THR A 26 3.30 -32.29 10.81
C THR A 26 3.07 -31.24 11.88
N GLU A 27 2.01 -30.44 11.71
CA GLU A 27 1.62 -29.47 12.73
C GLU A 27 1.32 -30.19 14.05
N PRO A 28 1.68 -29.59 15.20
CA PRO A 28 1.38 -30.20 16.49
C PRO A 28 -0.13 -30.27 16.70
N ALA A 29 -0.62 -31.27 17.43
CA ALA A 29 -2.05 -31.52 17.61
C ALA A 29 -2.85 -30.33 18.17
N TRP A 30 -2.20 -29.44 18.92
CA TRP A 30 -2.85 -28.23 19.44
C TRP A 30 -3.14 -27.19 18.35
N ALA A 31 -2.45 -27.22 17.21
CA ALA A 31 -2.70 -26.34 16.07
C ALA A 31 -4.08 -26.63 15.45
N ASP A 32 -4.41 -27.91 15.26
CA ASP A 32 -5.74 -28.34 14.80
C ASP A 32 -6.84 -27.97 15.80
N GLU A 33 -6.56 -28.10 17.11
CA GLU A 33 -7.50 -27.71 18.15
C GLU A 33 -7.74 -26.19 18.15
N TYR A 34 -6.67 -25.40 18.01
CA TYR A 34 -6.73 -23.95 17.89
C TYR A 34 -7.56 -23.55 16.66
N ALA A 35 -7.30 -24.17 15.50
CA ALA A 35 -8.03 -23.88 14.27
C ALA A 35 -9.53 -24.14 14.39
N LYS A 36 -9.93 -25.27 15.00
CA LYS A 36 -11.34 -25.59 15.25
C LYS A 36 -12.02 -24.59 16.18
N ARG A 37 -11.33 -24.19 17.25
CA ARG A 37 -11.86 -23.19 18.21
C ARG A 37 -11.95 -21.79 17.56
N ALA A 38 -10.98 -21.43 16.73
CA ALA A 38 -10.99 -20.19 15.94
C ALA A 38 -12.15 -20.15 14.94
N GLU A 39 -12.40 -21.25 14.23
CA GLU A 39 -13.54 -21.38 13.32
C GLU A 39 -14.87 -21.31 14.06
N ALA A 40 -15.01 -22.02 15.19
CA ALA A 40 -16.20 -21.95 16.03
C ALA A 40 -16.44 -20.53 16.57
N GLY A 41 -15.37 -19.83 16.98
CA GLY A 41 -15.42 -18.45 17.40
C GLY A 41 -15.90 -17.50 16.31
N CYS A 42 -15.47 -17.68 15.06
CA CYS A 42 -16.00 -16.92 13.92
C CYS A 42 -17.49 -17.17 13.67
N GLY A 43 -18.05 -18.29 14.14
CA GLY A 43 -19.47 -18.60 14.07
C GLY A 43 -20.34 -17.86 15.11
N CYS A 44 -19.73 -17.09 16.02
CA CYS A 44 -20.45 -16.28 17.00
C CYS A 44 -21.32 -15.21 16.33
N ALA A 45 -22.53 -14.99 16.86
CA ALA A 45 -23.48 -14.00 16.35
C ALA A 45 -23.43 -12.64 17.07
N ASP A 46 -22.72 -12.55 18.21
CA ASP A 46 -22.64 -11.34 19.03
C ASP A 46 -21.23 -11.12 19.61
N ALA A 47 -21.01 -9.88 20.08
CA ALA A 47 -19.72 -9.44 20.62
C ALA A 47 -19.31 -10.21 21.88
N THR A 48 -20.24 -10.63 22.74
CA THR A 48 -19.89 -11.32 23.99
C THR A 48 -19.29 -12.70 23.70
N CYS A 49 -19.90 -13.43 22.77
CA CYS A 49 -19.39 -14.70 22.27
C CYS A 49 -18.01 -14.54 21.62
N LEU A 50 -17.83 -13.50 20.79
CA LEU A 50 -16.56 -13.20 20.14
C LEU A 50 -15.45 -12.89 21.16
N GLU A 51 -15.73 -12.10 22.21
CA GLU A 51 -14.76 -11.78 23.27
C GLU A 51 -14.37 -13.02 24.10
N ALA A 52 -15.33 -13.90 24.38
CA ALA A 52 -15.07 -15.15 25.09
C ALA A 52 -14.16 -16.07 24.26
N ALA A 53 -14.44 -16.24 22.96
CA ALA A 53 -13.60 -17.01 22.05
C ALA A 53 -12.19 -16.40 21.90
N HIS A 54 -12.08 -15.08 21.82
CA HIS A 54 -10.79 -14.39 21.76
C HIS A 54 -9.94 -14.64 23.02
N THR A 55 -10.56 -14.56 24.19
CA THR A 55 -9.91 -14.84 25.48
C THR A 55 -9.43 -16.30 25.55
N GLU A 56 -10.26 -17.24 25.10
CA GLU A 56 -9.93 -18.66 25.07
C GLU A 56 -8.72 -18.96 24.16
N LEU A 57 -8.74 -18.43 22.94
CA LEU A 57 -7.66 -18.63 21.96
C LEU A 57 -6.35 -17.99 22.45
N ALA A 58 -6.42 -16.81 23.10
CA ALA A 58 -5.26 -16.18 23.71
C ALA A 58 -4.64 -17.04 24.82
N ALA A 59 -5.47 -17.73 25.63
CA ALA A 59 -4.99 -18.63 26.67
C ALA A 59 -4.28 -19.87 26.07
N ILE A 60 -4.82 -20.43 24.98
CA ILE A 60 -4.17 -21.54 24.26
C ILE A 60 -2.82 -21.08 23.70
N MET A 61 -2.80 -19.95 23.00
CA MET A 61 -1.57 -19.38 22.43
C MET A 61 -0.48 -19.18 23.50
N THR A 62 -0.86 -18.59 24.64
CA THR A 62 0.06 -18.34 25.77
C THR A 62 0.63 -19.65 26.35
N LYS A 63 -0.21 -20.68 26.49
CA LYS A 63 0.21 -22.00 26.98
C LYS A 63 1.25 -22.67 26.08
N HIS A 64 1.26 -22.34 24.79
CA HIS A 64 2.11 -22.97 23.78
C HIS A 64 3.30 -22.12 23.33
N GLY A 65 3.66 -21.07 24.10
CA GLY A 65 4.87 -20.26 23.86
C GLY A 65 4.60 -18.88 23.27
N GLY A 66 3.33 -18.57 22.95
CA GLY A 66 2.97 -17.29 22.34
C GLY A 66 2.89 -17.35 20.81
N PHE A 67 2.61 -16.20 20.20
CA PHE A 67 2.36 -16.12 18.75
C PHE A 67 3.62 -16.32 17.92
N ASP A 68 4.76 -15.78 18.33
CA ASP A 68 6.00 -15.79 17.53
C ASP A 68 6.57 -17.21 17.30
N ASP A 69 6.28 -18.13 18.22
CA ASP A 69 6.72 -19.53 18.16
C ASP A 69 5.62 -20.47 17.63
N ALA A 70 4.48 -19.93 17.19
CA ALA A 70 3.35 -20.72 16.74
C ALA A 70 3.59 -21.34 15.34
N PRO A 71 3.00 -22.52 15.04
CA PRO A 71 3.04 -23.10 13.70
C PRO A 71 2.20 -22.29 12.71
N GLN A 72 2.49 -22.46 11.42
CA GLN A 72 1.87 -21.68 10.34
C GLN A 72 0.33 -21.76 10.33
N GLY A 73 -0.26 -22.93 10.56
CA GLY A 73 -1.71 -23.12 10.61
C GLY A 73 -2.37 -22.31 11.72
N VAL A 74 -1.69 -22.12 12.85
CA VAL A 74 -2.16 -21.27 13.96
C VAL A 74 -2.14 -19.80 13.57
N HIS A 75 -1.09 -19.34 12.88
CA HIS A 75 -1.07 -17.96 12.34
C HIS A 75 -2.22 -17.70 11.37
N VAL A 76 -2.51 -18.66 10.47
CA VAL A 76 -3.61 -18.55 9.51
C VAL A 76 -4.97 -18.54 10.22
N ALA A 77 -5.19 -19.46 11.17
CA ALA A 77 -6.42 -19.54 11.93
C ALA A 77 -6.64 -18.28 12.81
N HIS A 78 -5.58 -17.79 13.45
CA HIS A 78 -5.61 -16.57 14.25
C HIS A 78 -5.96 -15.36 13.38
N GLY A 79 -5.32 -15.19 12.22
CA GLY A 79 -5.62 -14.05 11.33
C GLY A 79 -7.08 -14.04 10.84
N LYS A 80 -7.65 -15.21 10.55
CA LYS A 80 -9.08 -15.34 10.21
C LYS A 80 -9.98 -14.95 11.38
N PHE A 81 -9.70 -15.51 12.56
CA PHE A 81 -10.50 -15.21 13.76
C PHE A 81 -10.36 -13.76 14.21
N ASP A 82 -9.16 -13.17 14.21
CA ASP A 82 -8.94 -11.75 14.52
C ASP A 82 -9.79 -10.86 13.61
N THR A 83 -9.90 -11.21 12.33
CA THR A 83 -10.78 -10.48 11.40
C THR A 83 -12.25 -10.58 11.83
N CYS A 84 -12.77 -11.80 12.09
CA CYS A 84 -14.15 -11.99 12.57
C CYS A 84 -14.43 -11.24 13.88
N TRP A 85 -13.52 -11.40 14.85
CA TRP A 85 -13.61 -10.77 16.17
C TRP A 85 -13.62 -9.26 16.04
N ARG A 86 -12.71 -8.69 15.26
CA ARG A 86 -12.66 -7.24 15.05
C ARG A 86 -13.87 -6.73 14.30
N ASP A 87 -14.37 -7.43 13.30
CA ASP A 87 -15.56 -6.99 12.57
C ASP A 87 -16.82 -7.01 13.46
N GLY A 88 -16.94 -8.01 14.34
CA GLY A 88 -18.11 -8.19 15.22
C GLY A 88 -18.05 -7.50 16.59
N THR A 89 -16.90 -6.96 17.01
CA THR A 89 -16.74 -6.27 18.32
C THR A 89 -16.40 -4.80 18.14
N ARG A 90 -16.95 -3.89 18.95
CA ARG A 90 -16.65 -2.44 18.84
C ARG A 90 -15.55 -2.03 19.79
N ASP A 91 -14.39 -1.67 19.26
CA ASP A 91 -13.30 -1.01 19.99
C ASP A 91 -12.61 0.02 19.08
N ILE A 92 -12.98 1.29 19.26
CA ILE A 92 -12.50 2.37 18.39
C ILE A 92 -10.98 2.59 18.53
N GLY A 93 -10.42 2.37 19.73
CA GLY A 93 -8.99 2.51 19.97
C GLY A 93 -8.22 1.47 19.17
N ARG A 94 -8.58 0.20 19.31
CA ARG A 94 -7.98 -0.92 18.58
C ARG A 94 -8.11 -0.76 17.06
N ASP A 95 -9.30 -0.42 16.58
CA ASP A 95 -9.58 -0.41 15.15
C ASP A 95 -8.83 0.72 14.42
N PHE A 96 -8.80 1.92 15.01
CA PHE A 96 -8.03 3.03 14.43
C PHE A 96 -6.52 2.84 14.60
N GLU A 97 -6.06 2.21 15.69
CA GLU A 97 -4.64 1.85 15.86
C GLU A 97 -4.16 0.90 14.76
N ARG A 98 -4.93 -0.15 14.46
CA ARG A 98 -4.63 -1.04 13.33
C ARG A 98 -4.63 -0.28 12.01
N LEU A 99 -5.67 0.52 11.74
CA LEU A 99 -5.75 1.30 10.50
C LEU A 99 -4.51 2.19 10.34
N ALA A 100 -4.06 2.84 11.40
CA ALA A 100 -2.85 3.65 11.40
C ALA A 100 -1.60 2.82 11.11
N GLN A 101 -1.46 1.62 11.69
CA GLN A 101 -0.34 0.71 11.41
C GLN A 101 -0.35 0.25 9.94
N THR A 102 -1.51 -0.10 9.39
CA THR A 102 -1.67 -0.47 7.99
C THR A 102 -1.23 0.68 7.09
N ILE A 103 -1.74 1.90 7.31
CA ILE A 103 -1.38 3.09 6.54
C ILE A 103 0.12 3.37 6.61
N CYS A 104 0.70 3.32 7.81
CA CYS A 104 2.12 3.63 8.03
C CYS A 104 3.08 2.58 7.45
N SER A 105 2.62 1.34 7.21
CA SER A 105 3.41 0.29 6.59
C SER A 105 3.24 0.18 5.07
N CYS A 106 2.28 0.91 4.48
CA CYS A 106 2.04 0.88 3.05
C CYS A 106 3.20 1.49 2.25
N THR A 107 3.67 0.73 1.26
CA THR A 107 4.71 1.15 0.29
C THR A 107 4.21 1.21 -1.14
N LYS A 108 2.93 0.88 -1.39
CA LYS A 108 2.30 0.81 -2.71
C LYS A 108 0.88 1.38 -2.67
N SER A 109 0.40 1.86 -3.81
CA SER A 109 -0.93 2.47 -3.97
C SER A 109 -2.06 1.51 -3.65
N GLU A 110 -1.92 0.24 -4.05
CA GLU A 110 -2.90 -0.80 -3.73
C GLU A 110 -3.10 -0.99 -2.22
N CYS A 111 -2.01 -0.93 -1.44
CA CYS A 111 -2.08 -1.01 0.02
C CYS A 111 -2.85 0.18 0.60
N LEU A 112 -2.53 1.40 0.14
CA LEU A 112 -3.25 2.60 0.59
C LEU A 112 -4.73 2.55 0.22
N ARG A 113 -5.07 2.05 -0.97
CA ARG A 113 -6.46 1.87 -1.40
C ARG A 113 -7.20 0.88 -0.49
N LEU A 114 -6.59 -0.25 -0.11
CA LEU A 114 -7.19 -1.19 0.82
C LEU A 114 -7.39 -0.57 2.21
N ALA A 115 -6.41 0.21 2.69
CA ALA A 115 -6.54 0.95 3.95
C ALA A 115 -7.67 1.99 3.91
N GLN A 116 -7.86 2.68 2.78
CA GLN A 116 -8.98 3.63 2.59
C GLN A 116 -10.34 2.91 2.57
N ILE A 117 -10.43 1.71 1.99
CA ILE A 117 -11.65 0.89 2.03
C ILE A 117 -11.94 0.44 3.47
N GLU A 118 -10.92 0.01 4.21
CA GLU A 118 -11.05 -0.33 5.63
C GLU A 118 -11.51 0.89 6.45
N GLN A 119 -10.89 2.06 6.25
CA GLN A 119 -11.32 3.31 6.88
C GLN A 119 -12.78 3.61 6.58
N ALA A 120 -13.21 3.50 5.32
CA ALA A 120 -14.60 3.74 4.94
C ALA A 120 -15.55 2.73 5.59
N SER A 121 -15.15 1.46 5.74
CA SER A 121 -15.92 0.44 6.47
C SER A 121 -16.07 0.79 7.96
N LEU A 122 -14.99 1.24 8.59
CA LEU A 122 -15.02 1.69 9.99
C LEU A 122 -15.90 2.94 10.15
N VAL A 123 -15.70 3.97 9.34
CA VAL A 123 -16.39 5.27 9.46
C VAL A 123 -17.86 5.17 9.05
N ASN A 124 -18.18 4.54 7.92
CA ASN A 124 -19.53 4.53 7.36
C ASN A 124 -20.34 3.28 7.74
N GLY A 125 -19.67 2.21 8.15
CA GLY A 125 -20.32 0.99 8.61
C GLY A 125 -20.38 0.95 10.13
N LYS A 126 -19.21 0.77 10.75
CA LYS A 126 -19.15 0.45 12.17
C LYS A 126 -19.45 1.64 13.07
N TYR A 127 -18.80 2.78 12.88
CA TYR A 127 -18.86 3.93 13.79
C TYR A 127 -19.76 5.07 13.32
N ARG A 128 -20.48 4.88 12.21
CA ARG A 128 -21.25 5.93 11.51
C ARG A 128 -22.09 6.81 12.42
N ASP A 129 -22.83 6.19 13.33
CA ASP A 129 -23.89 6.89 14.06
C ASP A 129 -23.35 7.74 15.22
N ASN A 130 -22.10 7.55 15.65
CA ASN A 130 -21.54 8.26 16.83
C ASN A 130 -20.02 8.49 16.77
N LEU A 131 -19.41 8.50 15.58
CA LEU A 131 -17.96 8.53 15.41
C LEU A 131 -17.29 9.69 16.17
N ASP A 132 -17.83 10.91 16.04
CA ASP A 132 -17.20 12.11 16.64
C ASP A 132 -17.13 12.02 18.16
N ALA A 133 -18.20 11.55 18.81
CA ALA A 133 -18.23 11.39 20.26
C ALA A 133 -17.33 10.24 20.71
N GLU A 134 -17.32 9.11 19.98
CA GLU A 134 -16.42 7.98 20.29
C GLU A 134 -14.94 8.34 20.11
N LEU A 135 -14.59 9.12 19.08
CA LEU A 135 -13.24 9.65 18.88
C LEU A 135 -12.85 10.60 20.00
N ALA A 136 -13.72 11.55 20.36
CA ALA A 136 -13.47 12.50 21.44
C ALA A 136 -13.28 11.80 22.80
N ALA A 137 -13.96 10.68 23.01
CA ALA A 137 -13.83 9.87 24.22
C ALA A 137 -12.60 8.92 24.21
N SER A 138 -11.93 8.74 23.08
CA SER A 138 -10.79 7.81 22.92
C SER A 138 -9.50 8.53 22.52
N PRO A 139 -8.62 8.83 23.50
CA PRO A 139 -7.30 9.39 23.23
C PRO A 139 -6.44 8.50 22.32
N VAL A 140 -6.60 7.17 22.45
CA VAL A 140 -5.89 6.18 21.64
C VAL A 140 -6.30 6.29 20.17
N ALA A 141 -7.61 6.29 19.88
CA ALA A 141 -8.10 6.44 18.51
C ALA A 141 -7.70 7.79 17.90
N THR A 142 -7.78 8.86 18.69
CA THR A 142 -7.35 10.21 18.27
C THR A 142 -5.87 10.23 17.90
N ALA A 143 -5.00 9.65 18.74
CA ALA A 143 -3.57 9.55 18.46
C ALA A 143 -3.28 8.71 17.20
N ALA A 144 -4.03 7.62 17.00
CA ALA A 144 -3.92 6.77 15.82
C ALA A 144 -4.28 7.54 14.54
N VAL A 145 -5.38 8.31 14.53
CA VAL A 145 -5.78 9.16 13.39
C VAL A 145 -4.68 10.17 13.05
N VAL A 146 -4.13 10.86 14.06
CA VAL A 146 -3.04 11.82 13.85
C VAL A 146 -1.82 11.13 13.24
N ARG A 147 -1.45 9.95 13.74
CA ARG A 147 -0.31 9.17 13.22
C ARG A 147 -0.55 8.69 11.79
N ALA A 148 -1.75 8.19 11.48
CA ALA A 148 -2.15 7.80 10.13
C ALA A 148 -2.00 8.96 9.14
N ASN A 149 -2.53 10.14 9.50
CA ASN A 149 -2.42 11.35 8.68
C ASN A 149 -0.95 11.76 8.46
N ALA A 150 -0.12 11.69 9.50
CA ALA A 150 1.31 11.97 9.39
C ALA A 150 2.05 10.98 8.46
N CYS A 151 1.61 9.72 8.40
CA CYS A 151 2.14 8.73 7.47
C CYS A 151 1.66 9.00 6.03
N LEU A 152 0.36 9.29 5.82
CA LEU A 152 -0.17 9.68 4.51
C LEU A 152 0.56 10.89 3.93
N ALA A 153 0.80 11.93 4.75
CA ALA A 153 1.51 13.13 4.31
C ALA A 153 2.94 12.89 3.80
N LYS A 154 3.58 11.76 4.17
CA LYS A 154 4.91 11.39 3.68
C LYS A 154 4.89 10.72 2.31
N VAL A 155 3.75 10.14 1.92
CA VAL A 155 3.65 9.28 0.74
C VAL A 155 2.65 9.78 -0.30
N MET A 156 1.74 10.67 0.10
CA MET A 156 0.76 11.28 -0.79
C MET A 156 1.28 12.62 -1.32
N MET A 157 1.21 12.81 -2.63
CA MET A 157 1.57 14.06 -3.28
C MET A 157 0.59 15.17 -2.85
N PRO A 158 1.07 16.28 -2.27
CA PRO A 158 0.22 17.41 -1.92
C PRO A 158 -0.55 17.93 -3.13
N ALA A 159 -1.80 18.37 -2.92
CA ALA A 159 -2.66 18.75 -4.05
C ALA A 159 -2.11 19.91 -4.89
N ALA A 160 -1.53 20.93 -4.25
CA ALA A 160 -0.88 22.03 -4.95
C ALA A 160 0.29 21.57 -5.83
N LEU A 161 1.11 20.63 -5.32
CA LEU A 161 2.24 20.07 -6.07
C LEU A 161 1.76 19.21 -7.24
N ALA A 162 0.68 18.44 -7.07
CA ALA A 162 0.09 17.68 -8.17
C ALA A 162 -0.35 18.62 -9.31
N VAL A 163 -1.10 19.67 -9.00
CA VAL A 163 -1.54 20.65 -10.01
C VAL A 163 -0.33 21.30 -10.71
N GLU A 164 0.70 21.68 -9.96
CA GLU A 164 1.92 22.29 -10.51
C GLU A 164 2.67 21.34 -11.45
N VAL A 165 2.92 20.10 -11.03
CA VAL A 165 3.66 19.10 -11.82
C VAL A 165 2.92 18.78 -13.10
N PHE A 166 1.61 18.53 -13.03
CA PHE A 166 0.82 18.21 -14.22
C PHE A 166 0.71 19.42 -15.16
N THR A 167 0.49 20.63 -14.65
CA THR A 167 0.40 21.84 -15.49
C THR A 167 1.72 22.15 -16.19
N THR A 168 2.83 22.18 -15.43
CA THR A 168 4.16 22.53 -15.94
C THR A 168 4.63 21.51 -16.96
N SER A 169 4.44 20.24 -16.66
CA SER A 169 4.80 19.17 -17.59
C SER A 169 3.95 19.27 -18.87
N THR A 170 2.63 19.42 -18.79
CA THR A 170 1.77 19.59 -19.99
C THR A 170 2.20 20.77 -20.85
N HIS A 171 2.51 21.92 -20.25
CA HIS A 171 3.01 23.07 -21.00
C HIS A 171 4.37 22.80 -21.66
N ALA A 172 5.30 22.17 -20.95
CA ALA A 172 6.60 21.80 -21.50
C ALA A 172 6.49 20.80 -22.66
N MET A 173 5.63 19.79 -22.54
CA MET A 173 5.37 18.83 -23.62
C MET A 173 4.80 19.51 -24.86
N CYS A 174 3.84 20.41 -24.68
CA CYS A 174 3.26 21.17 -25.78
C CYS A 174 4.24 22.16 -26.44
N ALA A 175 5.35 22.50 -25.79
CA ALA A 175 6.40 23.34 -26.36
C ALA A 175 7.47 22.53 -27.11
N CYS A 176 7.49 21.20 -26.95
CA CYS A 176 8.45 20.34 -27.63
C CYS A 176 8.20 20.31 -29.15
N LYS A 177 9.31 20.21 -29.90
CA LYS A 177 9.29 20.12 -31.37
C LYS A 177 9.81 18.79 -31.91
N ASP A 178 10.43 17.98 -31.05
CA ASP A 178 11.06 16.72 -31.38
C ASP A 178 10.95 15.72 -30.21
N MET A 179 11.24 14.46 -30.51
CA MET A 179 11.14 13.38 -29.53
C MET A 179 12.21 13.47 -28.42
N ALA A 180 13.33 14.17 -28.65
CA ALA A 180 14.38 14.34 -27.63
C ALA A 180 13.91 15.28 -26.50
N CYS A 181 13.26 16.39 -26.85
CA CYS A 181 12.58 17.26 -25.90
C CYS A 181 11.50 16.50 -25.14
N ALA A 182 10.61 15.80 -25.86
CA ALA A 182 9.53 15.03 -25.25
C ALA A 182 10.04 13.99 -24.24
N ALA A 183 11.12 13.27 -24.57
CA ALA A 183 11.77 12.32 -23.68
C ALA A 183 12.32 12.99 -22.40
N SER A 184 12.90 14.19 -22.52
CA SER A 184 13.35 14.97 -21.37
C SER A 184 12.20 15.35 -20.44
N VAL A 185 11.08 15.85 -20.98
CA VAL A 185 9.91 16.22 -20.18
C VAL A 185 9.27 14.99 -19.52
N MET A 186 9.17 13.85 -20.22
CA MET A 186 8.69 12.58 -19.66
C MET A 186 9.53 12.17 -18.44
N LYS A 187 10.86 12.20 -18.58
CA LYS A 187 11.79 11.85 -17.49
C LYS A 187 11.66 12.79 -16.29
N GLN A 188 11.50 14.10 -16.52
CA GLN A 188 11.30 15.08 -15.44
C GLN A 188 9.98 14.84 -14.70
N ARG A 189 8.89 14.60 -15.43
CA ARG A 189 7.59 14.29 -14.84
C ARG A 189 7.64 13.00 -14.02
N GLU A 190 8.25 11.94 -14.57
CA GLU A 190 8.44 10.67 -13.86
C GLU A 190 9.26 10.87 -12.57
N ALA A 191 10.36 11.63 -12.62
CA ALA A 191 11.18 11.92 -11.44
C ALA A 191 10.44 12.75 -10.37
N ALA A 192 9.48 13.59 -10.78
CA ALA A 192 8.63 14.34 -9.87
C ALA A 192 7.54 13.48 -9.23
N LEU A 193 6.99 12.51 -9.98
CA LEU A 193 5.91 11.64 -9.53
C LEU A 193 6.39 10.41 -8.74
N SER A 194 7.53 9.82 -9.09
CA SER A 194 8.03 8.54 -8.55
C SER A 194 8.35 8.55 -7.05
N LYS A 195 8.40 9.73 -6.44
CA LYS A 195 8.58 9.92 -5.00
C LYS A 195 7.31 9.70 -4.18
N TRP A 196 6.16 9.64 -4.86
CA TRP A 196 4.85 9.58 -4.25
C TRP A 196 4.16 8.27 -4.60
N ILE A 197 3.40 7.74 -3.65
CA ILE A 197 2.63 6.51 -3.82
C ILE A 197 1.28 6.82 -4.50
N ASP A 198 0.66 7.95 -4.14
CA ASP A 198 -0.61 8.43 -4.72
C ASP A 198 -0.70 9.96 -4.57
N MET A 199 -1.76 10.57 -5.07
CA MET A 199 -2.10 11.99 -4.91
C MET A 199 -3.10 12.19 -3.78
N ASP A 200 -2.98 13.32 -3.08
CA ASP A 200 -3.94 13.75 -2.05
C ASP A 200 -5.41 13.64 -2.56
N PRO A 201 -6.36 13.12 -1.75
CA PRO A 201 -7.74 12.94 -2.19
C PRO A 201 -8.46 14.25 -2.55
N SER A 202 -7.98 15.40 -2.05
CA SER A 202 -8.49 16.73 -2.39
C SER A 202 -8.09 17.22 -3.78
N VAL A 203 -7.18 16.52 -4.47
CA VAL A 203 -6.86 16.81 -5.86
C VAL A 203 -8.10 16.65 -6.72
N ASP A 204 -8.45 17.71 -7.46
CA ASP A 204 -9.45 17.62 -8.51
C ASP A 204 -8.96 16.72 -9.65
N ARG A 205 -9.37 15.44 -9.58
CA ARG A 205 -9.00 14.41 -10.55
C ARG A 205 -9.54 14.74 -11.95
N THR A 206 -10.60 15.52 -12.09
CA THR A 206 -11.11 15.95 -13.40
C THR A 206 -10.14 16.94 -14.05
N SER A 207 -9.64 17.92 -13.30
CA SER A 207 -8.62 18.84 -13.79
C SER A 207 -7.33 18.11 -14.18
N ILE A 208 -6.89 17.14 -13.38
CA ILE A 208 -5.73 16.31 -13.71
C ILE A 208 -5.96 15.48 -14.98
N ALA A 209 -7.14 14.88 -15.14
CA ALA A 209 -7.49 14.12 -16.34
C ALA A 209 -7.47 15.01 -17.61
N ASN A 210 -7.97 16.24 -17.52
CA ASN A 210 -7.91 17.19 -18.63
C ASN A 210 -6.47 17.58 -18.99
N LEU A 211 -5.61 17.79 -18.00
CA LEU A 211 -4.18 18.06 -18.22
C LEU A 211 -3.46 16.85 -18.84
N ALA A 212 -3.82 15.63 -18.43
CA ALA A 212 -3.30 14.39 -19.00
C ALA A 212 -3.73 14.21 -20.46
N SER A 213 -5.01 14.46 -20.78
CA SER A 213 -5.50 14.43 -22.17
C SER A 213 -4.72 15.41 -23.05
N ARG A 214 -4.57 16.66 -22.60
CA ARG A 214 -3.82 17.68 -23.35
C ARG A 214 -2.34 17.33 -23.51
N TRP A 215 -1.73 16.73 -22.50
CA TRP A 215 -0.36 16.22 -22.60
C TRP A 215 -0.23 15.20 -23.74
N CYS A 216 -1.19 14.29 -23.86
CA CYS A 216 -1.20 13.26 -24.89
C CYS A 216 -1.39 13.84 -26.29
N ASP A 217 -2.31 14.80 -26.46
CA ASP A 217 -2.48 15.53 -27.73
C ASP A 217 -1.19 16.23 -28.18
N CYS A 218 -0.37 16.68 -27.24
CA CYS A 218 0.90 17.32 -27.51
C CYS A 218 2.00 16.30 -27.86
N MET A 219 2.07 15.18 -27.15
CA MET A 219 2.95 14.05 -27.50
C MET A 219 2.67 13.51 -28.91
N GLU A 220 1.40 13.32 -29.26
CA GLU A 220 1.01 12.84 -30.59
C GLU A 220 1.48 13.81 -31.68
N ARG A 221 1.32 15.12 -31.46
CA ARG A 221 1.81 16.15 -32.39
C ARG A 221 3.32 16.09 -32.60
N VAL A 222 4.08 15.89 -31.54
CA VAL A 222 5.55 15.72 -31.62
C VAL A 222 5.89 14.47 -32.41
N ALA A 223 5.26 13.33 -32.12
CA ALA A 223 5.50 12.07 -32.82
C ALA A 223 5.16 12.16 -34.32
N VAL A 224 4.03 12.79 -34.68
CA VAL A 224 3.64 12.99 -36.08
C VAL A 224 4.61 13.94 -36.81
N ALA A 225 5.11 14.98 -36.14
CA ALA A 225 6.08 15.89 -36.73
C ALA A 225 7.41 15.18 -37.05
N GLU A 226 7.90 14.35 -36.13
CA GLU A 226 9.09 13.52 -36.31
C GLU A 226 8.93 12.59 -37.54
N ILE A 227 7.83 11.84 -37.61
CA ILE A 227 7.54 10.91 -38.72
C ILE A 227 7.47 11.64 -40.06
N LYS A 228 6.82 12.81 -40.12
CA LYS A 228 6.72 13.61 -41.35
C LYS A 228 8.07 14.20 -41.78
N GLY A 229 8.97 14.47 -40.83
CA GLY A 229 10.34 14.93 -41.09
C GLY A 229 11.24 13.86 -41.75
N MET A 230 10.87 12.58 -41.68
CA MET A 230 11.68 11.44 -42.14
C MET A 230 11.45 11.05 -43.62
N SER A 231 10.99 11.96 -44.49
CA SER A 231 10.51 11.64 -45.86
C SER A 231 11.46 10.78 -46.74
N PRO A 232 10.91 9.91 -47.64
CA PRO A 232 9.50 9.80 -48.00
C PRO A 232 8.76 8.67 -47.27
N VAL A 233 7.76 9.05 -46.48
CA VAL A 233 6.72 8.13 -45.97
C VAL A 233 5.68 7.95 -47.09
N PRO A 234 5.31 6.72 -47.48
CA PRO A 234 4.27 6.52 -48.48
C PRO A 234 2.96 7.12 -47.98
N THR A 235 2.36 7.99 -48.78
CA THR A 235 0.94 8.34 -48.67
C THR A 235 0.13 7.06 -48.50
N PHE A 236 -0.85 7.07 -47.60
CA PHE A 236 -1.67 5.92 -47.15
C PHE A 236 -1.14 5.17 -45.92
N THR A 237 -1.02 5.86 -44.79
CA THR A 237 -1.33 5.23 -43.50
C THR A 237 -1.62 6.32 -42.48
N SER A 238 -2.84 6.35 -41.95
CA SER A 238 -3.11 7.06 -40.69
C SER A 238 -2.25 6.40 -39.62
N VAL A 239 -1.12 7.01 -39.27
CA VAL A 239 -0.30 6.53 -38.16
C VAL A 239 -1.02 6.94 -36.87
N SER A 240 -1.85 6.06 -36.34
CA SER A 240 -2.32 6.13 -34.97
C SER A 240 -1.17 5.67 -34.07
N VAL A 241 -0.51 6.62 -33.40
CA VAL A 241 0.44 6.27 -32.34
C VAL A 241 -0.40 5.96 -31.10
N ASP A 242 -0.56 4.68 -30.80
CA ASP A 242 -1.25 4.23 -29.59
C ASP A 242 -0.31 4.48 -28.39
N LEU A 243 -0.26 5.74 -27.95
CA LEU A 243 0.38 6.11 -26.71
C LEU A 243 -0.56 5.63 -25.60
N ASN A 244 -0.13 4.63 -24.82
CA ASN A 244 -0.82 4.23 -23.60
C ASN A 244 -0.79 5.41 -22.61
N CYS A 245 -1.73 6.31 -22.83
CA CYS A 245 -1.94 7.58 -22.17
C CYS A 245 -3.11 7.50 -21.17
N ARG A 246 -3.45 6.28 -20.75
CA ARG A 246 -4.50 5.98 -19.77
C ARG A 246 -3.91 5.81 -18.39
#